data_AF-A0A373CRL2-F1
#
_entry.id   AF-A0A373CRL2-F1
#
_cell.length_a   1.000
_cell.length_b   1.000
_cell.length_c   1.000
_cell.angle_alpha   90.00
_cell.angle_beta   90.00
_cell.angle_gamma   90.00
#
_symmetry.space_group_name_H-M   'P 1'
#
loop_
_entity.id
_entity.type
_entity.pdbx_description
1 polymer ?
#
loop_
_entity_poly.entity_id
_entity_poly.type
_entity_poly.pdbx_seq_one_letter_code
_entity_poly.pdbx_strand_id
1 'polypeptide(L)'
;MKKIITALLTLTMAASLAGCGSKPADEPTKSPETVIESAVDFYTEVWDALGEDRQFAAVGGDAEHEAEAPAKFAMTDENKETFEYLLHVNDELYDMLDDDTATLQHMMNTNTFSSAFAKLKDTSKAEKFAEDYKAEIQGQHWMCGFPDKVVVISVADYVMMAYGAEECVDDLVEACSEVAPDSTVLVDAPAVLD
;
A
#
# COMPACT_ATOMS: atom_id res chain seq x y z
N MET A 1 -38.12 -0.30 49.79
CA MET A 1 -37.93 -0.30 48.34
C MET A 1 -36.63 -1.03 48.01
N LYS A 2 -36.71 -2.31 47.66
CA LYS A 2 -35.63 -3.10 47.08
C LYS A 2 -36.29 -4.30 46.39
N LYS A 3 -35.91 -4.47 45.12
CA LYS A 3 -36.55 -5.30 44.09
C LYS A 3 -36.36 -6.80 44.38
N ILE A 4 -37.21 -7.64 43.80
CA ILE A 4 -36.92 -8.92 43.09
C ILE A 4 -38.25 -9.69 42.98
N ILE A 5 -38.88 -9.63 41.81
CA ILE A 5 -39.94 -10.57 41.40
C ILE A 5 -39.31 -11.45 40.33
N THR A 6 -39.07 -12.71 40.70
CA THR A 6 -38.52 -13.75 39.84
C THR A 6 -39.63 -14.33 38.99
N ALA A 7 -39.52 -14.14 37.68
CA ALA A 7 -40.42 -14.72 36.68
C ALA A 7 -40.03 -16.16 36.36
N LEU A 8 -41.08 -16.97 36.19
CA LEU A 8 -41.15 -18.36 35.76
C LEU A 8 -40.21 -18.69 34.57
N LEU A 9 -39.48 -19.79 34.66
CA LEU A 9 -38.97 -20.50 33.49
C LEU A 9 -39.27 -22.00 33.62
N THR A 10 -40.22 -22.44 32.80
CA THR A 10 -40.65 -23.83 32.66
C THR A 10 -39.59 -24.66 31.94
N LEU A 11 -39.23 -25.77 32.57
CA LEU A 11 -38.36 -26.80 32.02
C LEU A 11 -39.19 -27.74 31.13
N THR A 12 -38.89 -27.78 29.83
CA THR A 12 -39.34 -28.86 28.94
C THR A 12 -38.15 -29.40 28.18
N MET A 13 -37.65 -30.55 28.62
CA MET A 13 -36.87 -31.44 27.77
C MET A 13 -37.84 -32.31 26.98
N ALA A 14 -37.74 -32.25 25.65
CA ALA A 14 -38.22 -33.29 24.76
C ALA A 14 -37.06 -33.66 23.84
N ALA A 15 -36.58 -34.89 23.97
CA ALA A 15 -35.62 -35.51 23.08
C ALA A 15 -36.32 -35.89 21.76
N SER A 16 -35.58 -35.83 20.64
CA SER A 16 -35.24 -37.00 19.80
C SER A 16 -35.04 -36.64 18.32
N LEU A 17 -34.01 -37.27 17.73
CA LEU A 17 -33.90 -37.79 16.36
C LEU A 17 -33.44 -36.86 15.22
N ALA A 18 -32.18 -37.12 14.84
CA ALA A 18 -31.69 -37.35 13.47
C ALA A 18 -32.08 -36.34 12.38
N GLY A 19 -31.09 -35.50 12.06
CA GLY A 19 -30.93 -34.90 10.74
C GLY A 19 -29.54 -34.28 10.66
N CYS A 20 -28.64 -34.88 9.87
CA CYS A 20 -27.44 -34.18 9.39
C CYS A 20 -27.90 -32.97 8.56
N GLY A 21 -28.09 -31.84 9.23
CA GLY A 21 -28.23 -30.55 8.59
C GLY A 21 -26.85 -29.93 8.55
N SER A 22 -26.19 -30.01 7.40
CA SER A 22 -25.03 -29.18 7.08
C SER A 22 -25.46 -27.72 7.29
N LYS A 23 -24.97 -27.07 8.35
CA LYS A 23 -24.99 -25.61 8.44
C LYS A 23 -24.25 -25.14 7.18
N PRO A 24 -24.81 -24.25 6.34
CA PRO A 24 -24.01 -23.58 5.34
C PRO A 24 -22.86 -22.93 6.10
N ALA A 25 -21.62 -23.28 5.76
CA ALA A 25 -20.52 -22.42 6.10
C ALA A 25 -20.94 -21.03 5.63
N ASP A 26 -21.05 -20.09 6.56
CA ASP A 26 -21.15 -18.68 6.20
C ASP A 26 -19.98 -18.48 5.24
N GLU A 27 -20.29 -18.23 3.96
CA GLU A 27 -19.26 -17.86 2.99
C GLU A 27 -18.49 -16.71 3.66
N PRO A 28 -17.15 -16.72 3.60
CA PRO A 28 -16.39 -15.58 4.08
C PRO A 28 -17.00 -14.39 3.35
N THR A 29 -17.61 -13.48 4.11
CA THR A 29 -18.13 -12.24 3.56
C THR A 29 -16.91 -11.59 2.92
N LYS A 30 -16.82 -11.64 1.59
CA LYS A 30 -15.71 -11.04 0.85
C LYS A 30 -15.70 -9.60 1.33
N SER A 31 -14.60 -9.18 1.96
CA SER A 31 -14.42 -7.78 2.32
C SER A 31 -14.75 -6.94 1.08
N PRO A 32 -15.39 -5.77 1.25
CA PRO A 32 -15.61 -4.87 0.12
C PRO A 32 -14.28 -4.68 -0.61
N GLU A 33 -14.28 -4.84 -1.93
CA GLU A 33 -13.08 -4.57 -2.73
C GLU A 33 -12.73 -3.09 -2.57
N THR A 34 -11.44 -2.79 -2.40
CA THR A 34 -10.96 -1.41 -2.31
C THR A 34 -11.28 -0.68 -3.61
N VAL A 35 -11.90 0.50 -3.51
CA VAL A 35 -12.23 1.38 -4.65
C VAL A 35 -11.38 2.63 -4.55
N ILE A 36 -10.57 2.89 -5.58
CA ILE A 36 -9.65 4.04 -5.63
C ILE A 36 -10.25 5.10 -6.56
N GLU A 37 -10.48 6.31 -6.03
CA GLU A 37 -10.96 7.46 -6.82
C GLU A 37 -9.85 8.10 -7.65
N SER A 38 -8.67 8.27 -7.03
CA SER A 38 -7.44 8.70 -7.68
C SER A 38 -6.23 8.22 -6.88
N ALA A 39 -5.05 8.23 -7.50
CA ALA A 39 -3.82 7.84 -6.81
C ALA A 39 -3.50 8.76 -5.61
N VAL A 40 -3.72 10.07 -5.76
CA VAL A 40 -3.42 11.05 -4.70
C VAL A 40 -4.38 10.92 -3.52
N ASP A 41 -5.66 10.67 -3.76
CA ASP A 41 -6.65 10.53 -2.69
C ASP A 41 -6.35 9.27 -1.86
N PHE A 42 -6.15 8.13 -2.52
CA PHE A 42 -5.79 6.89 -1.82
C PHE A 42 -4.46 7.03 -1.08
N TYR A 43 -3.45 7.64 -1.72
CA TYR A 43 -2.16 7.76 -1.06
C TYR A 43 -2.22 8.73 0.15
N THR A 44 -3.07 9.75 0.09
CA THR A 44 -3.35 10.62 1.24
C THR A 44 -3.99 9.84 2.39
N GLU A 45 -4.96 8.96 2.12
CA GLU A 45 -5.57 8.11 3.15
C GLU A 45 -4.53 7.19 3.82
N VAL A 46 -3.64 6.57 3.03
CA VAL A 46 -2.54 5.76 3.57
C VAL A 46 -1.58 6.60 4.39
N TRP A 47 -1.21 7.79 3.91
CA TRP A 47 -0.34 8.70 4.66
C TRP A 47 -0.95 9.14 5.99
N ASP A 48 -2.25 9.45 6.02
CA ASP A 48 -2.96 9.81 7.24
C ASP A 48 -3.05 8.63 8.23
N ALA A 49 -3.16 7.39 7.73
CA ALA A 49 -3.18 6.18 8.55
C ALA A 49 -1.84 5.86 9.23
N LEU A 50 -0.70 6.41 8.79
CA LEU A 50 0.55 6.36 9.57
C LEU A 50 0.34 7.02 10.94
N GLY A 51 -0.44 8.10 11.00
CA GLY A 51 -0.61 8.91 12.20
C GLY A 51 0.58 9.84 12.47
N GLU A 52 0.33 10.90 13.22
CA GLU A 52 1.27 12.03 13.42
C GLU A 52 2.65 11.61 13.97
N ASP A 53 2.71 10.53 14.76
CA ASP A 53 3.94 10.05 15.39
C ASP A 53 4.89 9.34 14.40
N ARG A 54 4.36 8.82 13.28
CA ARG A 54 5.12 8.04 12.27
C ARG A 54 5.31 8.81 10.96
N GLN A 55 4.52 9.85 10.75
CA GLN A 55 4.76 10.80 9.67
C GLN A 55 6.08 11.55 9.88
N PHE A 56 6.71 11.92 8.77
CA PHE A 56 7.99 12.60 8.71
C PHE A 56 7.93 13.74 7.70
N ALA A 57 8.93 14.61 7.70
CA ALA A 57 9.04 15.69 6.74
C ALA A 57 9.20 15.09 5.32
N ALA A 58 8.12 15.15 4.54
CA ALA A 58 8.04 14.58 3.21
C ALA A 58 7.47 15.58 2.20
N VAL A 59 7.84 15.41 0.94
CA VAL A 59 7.34 16.19 -0.20
C VAL A 59 6.89 15.22 -1.29
N GLY A 60 5.76 15.50 -1.91
CA GLY A 60 5.21 14.71 -3.00
C GLY A 60 4.91 15.58 -4.22
N GLY A 61 4.64 14.90 -5.33
CA GLY A 61 4.25 15.51 -6.60
C GLY A 61 5.41 15.95 -7.49
N ASP A 62 5.05 16.63 -8.56
CA ASP A 62 5.98 17.25 -9.52
C ASP A 62 6.09 18.77 -9.29
N ALA A 63 6.87 19.47 -10.13
CA ALA A 63 7.11 20.90 -9.99
C ALA A 63 5.84 21.78 -10.05
N GLU A 64 4.75 21.31 -10.67
CA GLU A 64 3.48 22.04 -10.76
C GLU A 64 2.48 21.63 -9.66
N HIS A 65 2.67 20.45 -9.06
CA HIS A 65 1.73 19.83 -8.13
C HIS A 65 2.35 19.50 -6.75
N GLU A 66 3.46 20.16 -6.39
CA GLU A 66 4.19 19.92 -5.14
C GLU A 66 3.34 20.16 -3.88
N ALA A 67 3.46 19.25 -2.89
CA ALA A 67 2.92 19.45 -1.54
C ALA A 67 3.79 18.78 -0.47
N GLU A 68 3.71 19.25 0.78
CA GLU A 68 4.33 18.60 1.96
C GLU A 68 3.50 17.37 2.42
N ALA A 69 3.06 16.54 1.48
CA ALA A 69 2.18 15.39 1.62
C ALA A 69 2.23 14.57 0.31
N PRO A 70 1.59 13.39 0.22
CA PRO A 70 1.39 12.74 -1.07
C PRO A 70 0.75 13.72 -2.06
N ALA A 71 1.30 13.82 -3.26
CA ALA A 71 0.76 14.71 -4.27
C ALA A 71 0.87 14.11 -5.67
N LYS A 72 0.04 14.63 -6.57
CA LYS A 72 -0.05 14.16 -7.95
C LYS A 72 1.30 14.35 -8.66
N PHE A 73 1.69 13.34 -9.42
CA PHE A 73 2.84 13.41 -10.33
C PHE A 73 2.34 13.18 -11.76
N ALA A 74 2.44 14.18 -12.63
CA ALA A 74 2.03 14.08 -14.02
C ALA A 74 3.08 13.29 -14.82
N MET A 75 2.66 12.20 -15.48
CA MET A 75 3.52 11.25 -16.19
C MET A 75 3.84 11.74 -17.60
N THR A 76 4.42 12.94 -17.70
CA THR A 76 4.80 13.60 -18.95
C THR A 76 6.27 13.36 -19.31
N ASP A 77 6.64 13.56 -20.58
CA ASP A 77 8.05 13.50 -21.01
C ASP A 77 8.95 14.47 -20.24
N GLU A 78 8.42 15.63 -19.82
CA GLU A 78 9.15 16.64 -19.05
C GLU A 78 9.45 16.17 -17.62
N ASN A 79 8.53 15.43 -17.01
CA ASN A 79 8.67 14.95 -15.64
C ASN A 79 9.33 13.58 -15.54
N LYS A 80 9.45 12.85 -16.65
CA LYS A 80 9.96 11.47 -16.69
C LYS A 80 11.32 11.32 -16.01
N GLU A 81 12.31 12.11 -16.39
CA GLU A 81 13.67 12.02 -15.78
C GLU A 81 13.63 12.22 -14.26
N THR A 82 12.74 13.09 -13.77
CA THR A 82 12.55 13.29 -12.32
C THR A 82 11.93 12.05 -11.68
N PHE A 83 10.92 11.45 -12.29
CA PHE A 83 10.30 10.22 -11.77
C PHE A 83 11.32 9.07 -11.69
N GLU A 84 12.07 8.86 -12.78
CA GLU A 84 13.13 7.84 -12.86
C GLU A 84 14.20 8.07 -11.80
N TYR A 85 14.63 9.32 -11.61
CA TYR A 85 15.63 9.67 -10.61
C TYR A 85 15.15 9.43 -9.17
N LEU A 86 13.91 9.85 -8.86
CA LEU A 86 13.38 9.75 -7.50
C LEU A 86 13.10 8.30 -7.11
N LEU A 87 12.60 7.50 -8.06
CA LEU A 87 12.12 6.15 -7.74
C LEU A 87 12.99 5.02 -8.26
N HIS A 88 14.01 5.30 -9.07
CA HIS A 88 14.80 4.30 -9.79
C HIS A 88 13.94 3.38 -10.68
N VAL A 89 12.91 3.96 -11.28
CA VAL A 89 12.09 3.33 -12.31
C VAL A 89 12.78 3.54 -13.64
N ASN A 90 13.03 2.47 -14.40
CA ASN A 90 13.61 2.56 -15.75
C ASN A 90 12.51 2.78 -16.82
N ASP A 91 12.91 2.96 -18.09
CA ASP A 91 11.98 3.12 -19.22
C ASP A 91 10.91 2.02 -19.29
N GLU A 92 11.31 0.75 -19.12
CA GLU A 92 10.40 -0.39 -19.25
C GLU A 92 9.33 -0.39 -18.15
N LEU A 93 9.73 -0.09 -16.91
CA LEU A 93 8.83 0.03 -15.76
C LEU A 93 7.93 1.27 -15.89
N TYR A 94 8.49 2.41 -16.31
CA TYR A 94 7.74 3.65 -16.53
C TYR A 94 6.61 3.43 -17.56
N ASP A 95 6.92 2.72 -18.65
CA ASP A 95 5.96 2.41 -19.70
C ASP A 95 4.79 1.53 -19.22
N MET A 96 4.92 0.82 -18.10
CA MET A 96 3.85 0.02 -17.49
C MET A 96 2.84 0.85 -16.69
N LEU A 97 3.19 2.09 -16.32
CA LEU A 97 2.39 2.97 -15.47
C LEU A 97 1.49 3.92 -16.30
N ASP A 98 0.31 4.23 -15.77
CA ASP A 98 -0.63 5.22 -16.31
C ASP A 98 -0.45 6.60 -15.63
N ASP A 99 -1.12 7.65 -16.13
CA ASP A 99 -0.98 9.03 -15.66
C ASP A 99 -1.65 9.30 -14.28
N ASP A 100 -2.39 8.34 -13.74
CA ASP A 100 -2.91 8.43 -12.38
C ASP A 100 -1.87 7.93 -11.37
N THR A 101 -1.00 8.86 -10.98
CA THR A 101 0.17 8.61 -10.13
C THR A 101 0.33 9.69 -9.07
N ALA A 102 0.71 9.29 -7.87
CA ALA A 102 1.11 10.17 -6.78
C ALA A 102 2.45 9.72 -6.18
N THR A 103 3.28 10.67 -5.77
CA THR A 103 4.62 10.40 -5.20
C THR A 103 4.74 10.94 -3.79
N LEU A 104 5.66 10.38 -3.02
CA LEU A 104 6.10 10.92 -1.73
C LEU A 104 7.57 10.59 -1.48
N GLN A 105 8.35 11.59 -1.10
CA GLN A 105 9.78 11.46 -0.81
C GLN A 105 10.10 12.12 0.53
N HIS A 106 11.04 11.55 1.26
CA HIS A 106 11.61 12.19 2.45
C HIS A 106 12.39 13.45 2.06
N MET A 107 12.06 14.61 2.64
CA MET A 107 12.59 15.93 2.21
C MET A 107 14.12 16.04 2.28
N MET A 108 14.78 15.30 3.19
CA MET A 108 16.22 15.44 3.40
C MET A 108 17.07 14.43 2.63
N ASN A 109 16.52 13.26 2.31
CA ASN A 109 17.27 12.16 1.72
C ASN A 109 16.31 11.14 1.12
N THR A 110 16.32 11.00 -0.20
CA THR A 110 15.47 10.04 -0.93
C THR A 110 15.79 8.59 -0.56
N ASN A 111 17.00 8.28 -0.09
CA ASN A 111 17.37 6.94 0.38
C ASN A 111 16.78 6.61 1.76
N THR A 112 16.28 7.62 2.49
CA THR A 112 15.54 7.37 3.75
C THR A 112 14.13 6.90 3.44
N PHE A 113 13.45 7.50 2.46
CA PHE A 113 12.17 7.03 1.98
C PHE A 113 11.86 7.71 0.64
N SER A 114 11.50 6.90 -0.35
CA SER A 114 10.93 7.35 -1.63
C SER A 114 9.92 6.34 -2.12
N SER A 115 8.80 6.84 -2.62
CA SER A 115 7.68 6.00 -3.03
C SER A 115 6.80 6.64 -4.09
N ALA A 116 6.02 5.79 -4.76
CA ALA A 116 4.85 6.19 -5.53
C ALA A 116 3.71 5.22 -5.32
N PHE A 117 2.51 5.74 -5.51
CA PHE A 117 1.32 4.98 -5.80
C PHE A 117 0.90 5.28 -7.24
N ALA A 118 0.92 4.28 -8.10
CA ALA A 118 0.75 4.45 -9.55
C ALA A 118 -0.19 3.40 -10.13
N LYS A 119 -1.08 3.83 -11.00
CA LYS A 119 -1.99 2.94 -11.73
C LYS A 119 -1.21 2.14 -12.76
N LEU A 120 -1.47 0.84 -12.86
CA LEU A 120 -0.93 0.02 -13.95
C LEU A 120 -1.81 0.14 -15.19
N LYS A 121 -1.18 0.22 -16.36
CA LYS A 121 -1.89 0.07 -17.65
C LYS A 121 -2.45 -1.35 -17.85
N ASP A 122 -1.79 -2.35 -17.28
CA ASP A 122 -2.18 -3.76 -17.30
C ASP A 122 -1.94 -4.40 -15.94
N THR A 123 -3.03 -4.61 -15.19
CA THR A 123 -2.99 -5.15 -13.83
C THR A 123 -2.43 -6.57 -13.76
N SER A 124 -2.51 -7.33 -14.85
CA SER A 124 -1.92 -8.68 -14.91
C SER A 124 -0.39 -8.67 -14.86
N LYS A 125 0.23 -7.50 -14.97
CA LYS A 125 1.69 -7.31 -14.91
C LYS A 125 2.21 -6.91 -13.53
N ALA A 126 1.37 -6.80 -12.50
CA ALA A 126 1.80 -6.34 -11.18
C ALA A 126 2.97 -7.15 -10.60
N GLU A 127 2.93 -8.49 -10.68
CA GLU A 127 4.03 -9.35 -10.22
C GLU A 127 5.33 -9.11 -11.00
N LYS A 128 5.25 -8.93 -12.32
CA LYS A 128 6.42 -8.61 -13.15
C LYS A 128 6.98 -7.24 -12.80
N PHE A 129 6.13 -6.23 -12.67
CA PHE A 129 6.53 -4.89 -12.25
C PHE A 129 7.28 -4.96 -10.92
N ALA A 130 6.74 -5.67 -9.94
CA ALA A 130 7.33 -5.81 -8.62
C ALA A 130 8.73 -6.42 -8.66
N GLU A 131 8.89 -7.54 -9.39
CA GLU A 131 10.17 -8.23 -9.51
C GLU A 131 11.22 -7.42 -10.27
N ASP A 132 10.84 -6.74 -11.34
CA ASP A 132 11.74 -5.88 -12.10
C ASP A 132 12.15 -4.64 -11.29
N TYR A 133 11.20 -4.01 -10.59
CA TYR A 133 11.47 -2.85 -9.73
C TYR A 133 12.45 -3.19 -8.61
N LYS A 134 12.25 -4.34 -7.96
CA LYS A 134 13.20 -4.87 -6.97
C LYS A 134 14.60 -5.02 -7.57
N ALA A 135 14.70 -5.58 -8.78
CA ALA A 135 15.98 -5.77 -9.45
C ALA A 135 16.66 -4.43 -9.79
N GLU A 136 15.90 -3.42 -10.22
CA GLU A 136 16.42 -2.06 -10.44
C GLU A 136 16.98 -1.44 -9.16
N ILE A 137 16.25 -1.54 -8.05
CA ILE A 137 16.69 -1.03 -6.74
C ILE A 137 17.95 -1.75 -6.25
N GLN A 138 17.98 -3.09 -6.34
CA GLN A 138 19.15 -3.90 -5.95
C GLN A 138 20.36 -3.70 -6.88
N GLY A 139 20.14 -3.20 -8.09
CA GLY A 139 21.18 -2.85 -9.05
C GLY A 139 21.81 -1.48 -8.82
N GLN A 140 21.24 -0.63 -7.96
CA GLN A 140 21.74 0.73 -7.73
C GLN A 140 23.08 0.76 -7.00
N HIS A 141 23.87 1.79 -7.29
CA HIS A 141 25.13 2.10 -6.60
C HIS A 141 24.95 3.32 -5.68
N TRP A 142 24.49 3.05 -4.46
CA TRP A 142 24.17 4.09 -3.48
C TRP A 142 25.41 4.85 -2.98
N MET A 143 25.28 6.18 -2.84
CA MET A 143 26.37 7.06 -2.38
C MET A 143 26.06 7.84 -1.09
N CYS A 144 24.78 8.09 -0.79
CA CYS A 144 24.33 9.03 0.27
C CYS A 144 23.68 8.32 1.48
N GLY A 145 24.18 7.12 1.80
CA GLY A 145 23.48 6.16 2.67
C GLY A 145 22.78 5.10 1.82
N PHE A 146 22.57 3.93 2.40
CA PHE A 146 21.97 2.78 1.72
C PHE A 146 20.53 2.65 2.22
N PRO A 147 19.52 2.56 1.34
CA PRO A 147 18.22 2.10 1.77
C PRO A 147 18.33 0.67 2.28
N ASP A 148 17.53 0.33 3.28
CA ASP A 148 17.51 -1.01 3.86
C ASP A 148 16.60 -1.94 3.05
N LYS A 149 15.46 -1.41 2.59
CA LYS A 149 14.34 -2.22 2.11
C LYS A 149 13.72 -1.67 0.83
N VAL A 150 13.20 -2.58 0.01
CA VAL A 150 12.32 -2.32 -1.14
C VAL A 150 11.04 -3.12 -0.99
N VAL A 151 9.91 -2.49 -1.27
CA VAL A 151 8.59 -3.12 -1.24
C VAL A 151 7.80 -2.76 -2.48
N VAL A 152 6.96 -3.69 -2.94
CA VAL A 152 5.90 -3.42 -3.91
C VAL A 152 4.62 -4.09 -3.44
N ILE A 153 3.55 -3.30 -3.32
CA ILE A 153 2.22 -3.73 -2.88
C ILE A 153 1.26 -3.54 -4.04
N SER A 154 0.47 -4.55 -4.36
CA SER A 154 -0.67 -4.43 -5.27
C SER A 154 -1.92 -4.03 -4.50
N VAL A 155 -2.61 -3.01 -5.01
CA VAL A 155 -3.90 -2.54 -4.47
C VAL A 155 -4.84 -2.29 -5.64
N ALA A 156 -5.90 -3.09 -5.77
CA ALA A 156 -6.79 -3.08 -6.95
C ALA A 156 -6.00 -3.09 -8.27
N ASP A 157 -6.07 -2.03 -9.07
CA ASP A 157 -5.36 -1.82 -10.34
C ASP A 157 -4.08 -0.97 -10.23
N TYR A 158 -3.61 -0.72 -9.02
CA TYR A 158 -2.44 0.10 -8.72
C TYR A 158 -1.31 -0.73 -8.09
N VAL A 159 -0.12 -0.14 -8.11
CA VAL A 159 1.03 -0.56 -7.33
C VAL A 159 1.50 0.56 -6.43
N MET A 160 1.75 0.25 -5.17
CA MET A 160 2.53 1.07 -4.26
C MET A 160 3.95 0.54 -4.26
N MET A 161 4.91 1.34 -4.71
CA MET A 161 6.32 1.01 -4.68
C MET A 161 7.03 1.93 -3.69
N ALA A 162 7.93 1.37 -2.89
CA ALA A 162 8.75 2.17 -2.00
C ALA A 162 10.12 1.53 -1.77
N TYR A 163 11.11 2.38 -1.54
CA TYR A 163 12.39 1.97 -0.99
C TYR A 163 12.85 2.98 0.07
N GLY A 164 13.62 2.51 1.05
CA GLY A 164 14.07 3.37 2.13
C GLY A 164 14.55 2.63 3.37
N ALA A 165 14.57 3.35 4.49
CA ALA A 165 14.81 2.80 5.81
C ALA A 165 13.70 1.78 6.16
N GLU A 166 14.10 0.67 6.81
CA GLU A 166 13.18 -0.44 7.12
C GLU A 166 11.95 0.04 7.88
N GLU A 167 12.13 0.89 8.90
CA GLU A 167 11.03 1.42 9.72
C GLU A 167 10.01 2.22 8.91
N CYS A 168 10.46 3.12 8.02
CA CYS A 168 9.56 3.94 7.21
C CYS A 168 8.79 3.11 6.18
N VAL A 169 9.44 2.09 5.61
CA VAL A 169 8.81 1.20 4.63
C VAL A 169 7.80 0.26 5.31
N ASP A 170 8.12 -0.26 6.49
CA ASP A 170 7.21 -1.10 7.27
C ASP A 170 5.96 -0.34 7.72
N ASP A 171 6.12 0.90 8.16
CA ASP A 171 4.99 1.78 8.52
C ASP A 171 4.07 2.03 7.32
N LEU A 172 4.63 2.23 6.13
CA LEU A 172 3.86 2.35 4.89
C LEU A 172 3.07 1.07 4.58
N VAL A 173 3.68 -0.11 4.73
CA VAL A 173 3.04 -1.40 4.49
C VAL A 173 1.88 -1.64 5.45
N GLU A 174 2.09 -1.34 6.74
CA GLU A 174 1.05 -1.45 7.76
C GLU A 174 -0.14 -0.53 7.44
N ALA A 175 0.13 0.75 7.18
CA ALA A 175 -0.91 1.72 6.86
C ALA A 175 -1.66 1.38 5.57
N CYS A 176 -0.95 0.92 4.52
CA CYS A 176 -1.58 0.47 3.29
C CYS A 176 -2.52 -0.73 3.53
N SER A 177 -2.11 -1.68 4.40
CA SER A 177 -2.94 -2.83 4.78
C SER A 177 -4.15 -2.44 5.64
N GLU A 178 -4.07 -1.37 6.42
CA GLU A 178 -5.21 -0.83 7.19
C GLU A 178 -6.25 -0.20 6.26
N VAL A 179 -5.81 0.65 5.32
CA VAL A 179 -6.68 1.35 4.37
C VAL A 179 -7.24 0.40 3.30
N ALA A 180 -6.42 -0.53 2.81
CA ALA A 180 -6.80 -1.55 1.83
C ALA A 180 -6.50 -2.97 2.36
N PRO A 181 -7.41 -3.58 3.15
CA PRO A 181 -7.21 -4.92 3.70
C PRO A 181 -7.12 -6.06 2.68
N ASP A 182 -7.51 -5.80 1.42
CA ASP A 182 -7.39 -6.71 0.28
C ASP A 182 -6.11 -6.47 -0.55
N SER A 183 -5.24 -5.54 -0.13
CA SER A 183 -3.92 -5.35 -0.71
C SER A 183 -3.03 -6.59 -0.57
N THR A 184 -2.06 -6.73 -1.47
CA THR A 184 -1.13 -7.85 -1.50
C THR A 184 0.30 -7.36 -1.64
N VAL A 185 1.16 -7.66 -0.67
CA VAL A 185 2.60 -7.42 -0.78
C VAL A 185 3.18 -8.42 -1.79
N LEU A 186 3.64 -7.92 -2.94
CA LEU A 186 4.22 -8.73 -4.01
C LEU A 186 5.73 -8.90 -3.81
N VAL A 187 6.40 -7.85 -3.34
CA VAL A 187 7.82 -7.84 -3.00
C VAL A 187 7.98 -7.23 -1.63
N ASP A 188 8.81 -7.86 -0.81
CA ASP A 188 9.38 -7.34 0.43
C ASP A 188 10.79 -7.93 0.52
N ALA A 189 11.81 -7.09 0.32
CA ALA A 189 13.19 -7.56 0.19
C ALA A 189 14.21 -6.50 0.63
N PRO A 190 15.45 -6.91 0.96
CA PRO A 190 16.57 -5.97 1.12
C PRO A 190 16.81 -5.15 -0.15
N ALA A 191 17.03 -3.85 -0.01
CA ALA A 191 17.36 -2.97 -1.13
C ALA A 191 18.83 -3.09 -1.59
N VAL A 192 19.71 -3.62 -0.72
CA VAL A 192 21.12 -3.87 -1.04
C VAL A 192 21.43 -5.35 -0.81
N LEU A 193 22.18 -5.94 -1.74
CA LEU A 193 22.68 -7.31 -1.62
C LEU A 193 24.09 -7.29 -1.01
N ASP A 194 24.34 -8.17 -0.04
CA ASP A 194 25.65 -8.39 0.60
C ASP A 194 26.71 -8.99 -0.34
#